data_AF-A0A2V7HDL8-F1
#
_entry.id   AF-A0A2V7HDL8-F1
#
_cell.length_a   1.000
_cell.length_b   1.000
_cell.length_c   1.000
_cell.angle_alpha   90.00
_cell.angle_beta   90.00
_cell.angle_gamma   90.00
#
_symmetry.space_group_name_H-M   'P 1'
#
loop_
_entity.id
_entity.type
_entity.pdbx_description
1 polymer ?
#
loop_
_entity_poly.entity_id
_entity_poly.type
_entity_poly.pdbx_seq_one_letter_code
_entity_poly.pdbx_strand_id
1 'polypeptide(L)'
;MGLLTNILLAPFLGPVWASRWTLDKVDRVVREELTDDTPIKEDLMKLQMRLEMGEIDDAEYVRQEAEIMQRLRDVREWREKFGMSTGAGPVRVAGSDDTE
;
A
#
# COMPACT_ATOMS: atom_id res chain seq x y z
N MET A 1 -21.60 13.52 -39.02
CA MET A 1 -21.59 12.07 -39.35
C MET A 1 -20.62 11.38 -38.39
N GLY A 2 -21.09 10.86 -37.26
CA GLY A 2 -20.19 10.28 -36.25
C GLY A 2 -20.91 9.36 -35.26
N LEU A 3 -22.15 9.70 -34.90
CA LEU A 3 -22.98 8.89 -33.99
C LEU A 3 -23.41 7.54 -34.59
N LEU A 4 -23.79 7.51 -35.88
CA LEU A 4 -24.18 6.27 -36.57
C LEU A 4 -22.99 5.32 -36.79
N THR A 5 -21.82 5.89 -37.12
CA THR A 5 -20.57 5.14 -37.26
C THR A 5 -20.13 4.54 -35.93
N ASN A 6 -20.24 5.29 -34.82
CA ASN A 6 -19.94 4.79 -33.47
C ASN A 6 -20.87 3.65 -33.03
N ILE A 7 -22.17 3.70 -33.36
CA ILE A 7 -23.13 2.65 -33.03
C ILE A 7 -22.88 1.37 -33.83
N LEU A 8 -22.51 1.47 -35.11
CA LEU A 8 -22.20 0.31 -35.94
C LEU A 8 -20.89 -0.38 -35.53
N LEU A 9 -19.92 0.38 -35.03
CA LEU A 9 -18.63 -0.11 -34.55
C LEU A 9 -18.64 -0.47 -33.05
N ALA A 10 -19.69 -0.12 -32.31
CA ALA A 10 -19.86 -0.40 -30.89
C ALA A 10 -19.67 -1.88 -30.47
N PRO A 11 -20.18 -2.90 -31.19
CA PRO A 11 -19.94 -4.31 -30.81
C PRO A 11 -18.47 -4.74 -30.91
N PHE A 12 -17.65 -4.05 -31.71
CA PHE A 12 -16.22 -4.33 -31.85
C PHE A 12 -15.34 -3.49 -30.91
N LEU A 13 -15.68 -2.21 -30.68
CA LEU A 13 -14.93 -1.35 -29.74
C LEU A 13 -15.36 -1.50 -28.28
N GLY A 14 -16.60 -1.93 -28.04
CA GLY A 14 -17.17 -2.14 -26.70
C GLY A 14 -16.36 -3.09 -25.82
N PRO A 15 -15.94 -4.27 -26.32
CA PRO A 15 -15.10 -5.19 -25.56
C PRO A 15 -13.76 -4.57 -25.14
N VAL A 16 -13.09 -3.84 -26.04
CA VAL A 16 -11.81 -3.17 -25.75
C VAL A 16 -11.97 -2.09 -24.68
N TRP A 17 -13.04 -1.31 -24.76
CA TRP A 17 -13.39 -0.29 -23.76
C TRP A 17 -13.70 -0.91 -22.40
N ALA A 18 -14.48 -2.00 -22.38
CA ALA A 18 -14.81 -2.71 -21.15
C ALA A 18 -13.57 -3.31 -20.49
N SER A 19 -12.66 -3.94 -21.25
CA SER A 19 -11.41 -4.47 -20.71
C SER A 19 -10.51 -3.39 -20.13
N ARG A 20 -10.37 -2.25 -20.82
CA ARG A 20 -9.61 -1.08 -20.31
C ARG A 20 -10.20 -0.58 -18.99
N TRP A 21 -11.53 -0.45 -18.90
CA TRP A 21 -12.22 0.00 -17.71
C TRP A 21 -12.05 -0.96 -16.51
N THR A 22 -12.12 -2.27 -16.74
CA THR A 22 -11.91 -3.28 -15.69
C THR A 22 -10.48 -3.26 -15.17
N LEU A 23 -9.48 -3.14 -16.05
CA LEU A 23 -8.07 -3.03 -15.66
C LEU A 23 -7.80 -1.78 -14.82
N ASP A 24 -8.36 -0.64 -15.21
CA ASP A 24 -8.28 0.62 -14.44
C ASP A 24 -8.92 0.48 -13.05
N LYS A 25 -10.01 -0.29 -12.94
CA LYS A 25 -10.67 -0.57 -11.66
C LYS A 25 -9.84 -1.46 -10.76
N VAL A 26 -9.24 -2.51 -11.31
CA VAL A 26 -8.34 -3.41 -10.57
C VAL A 26 -7.10 -2.66 -10.11
N ASP A 27 -6.46 -1.86 -10.98
CA ASP A 27 -5.30 -1.04 -10.61
C ASP A 27 -5.61 -0.12 -9.43
N ARG A 28 -6.80 0.52 -9.45
CA ARG A 28 -7.23 1.40 -8.37
C ARG A 28 -7.39 0.67 -7.04
N VAL A 29 -8.03 -0.50 -7.03
CA VAL A 29 -8.22 -1.30 -5.81
C VAL A 29 -6.89 -1.81 -5.29
N VAL A 30 -6.05 -2.36 -6.17
CA VAL A 30 -4.70 -2.83 -5.81
C VAL A 30 -3.86 -1.70 -5.22
N ARG A 31 -3.94 -0.52 -5.81
CA ARG A 31 -3.24 0.67 -5.34
C ARG A 31 -3.74 1.15 -3.98
N GLU A 32 -5.05 1.10 -3.73
CA GLU A 32 -5.64 1.45 -2.44
C GLU A 32 -5.19 0.47 -1.35
N GLU A 33 -5.31 -0.83 -1.60
CA GLU A 33 -4.89 -1.91 -0.69
C GLU A 33 -3.38 -1.87 -0.41
N LEU A 34 -2.54 -1.76 -1.44
CA LEU A 34 -1.07 -1.72 -1.28
C LEU A 34 -0.58 -0.43 -0.62
N THR A 35 -1.41 0.61 -0.58
CA THR A 35 -1.05 1.92 -0.03
C THR A 35 -1.68 2.14 1.35
N ASP A 36 -2.53 1.24 1.84
CA ASP A 36 -3.17 1.39 3.13
C ASP A 36 -2.17 1.21 4.28
N ASP A 37 -2.03 2.27 5.08
CA ASP A 37 -1.16 2.29 6.26
C ASP A 37 -1.94 2.08 7.57
N THR A 38 -3.26 1.91 7.51
CA THR A 38 -4.15 1.68 8.66
C THR A 38 -3.81 0.41 9.43
N PRO A 39 -3.63 -0.77 8.78
CA PRO A 39 -3.31 -2.00 9.49
C PRO A 39 -1.98 -1.93 10.24
N ILE A 40 -1.02 -1.19 9.69
CA ILE A 40 0.31 -0.99 10.30
C ILE A 40 0.19 -0.16 11.58
N LYS A 41 -0.63 0.89 11.58
CA LYS A 41 -0.89 1.71 12.78
C LYS A 41 -1.59 0.88 13.86
N GLU A 42 -2.52 0.01 13.48
CA GLU A 42 -3.18 -0.90 14.43
C GLU A 42 -2.20 -1.91 15.04
N ASP A 43 -1.32 -2.50 14.22
CA ASP A 43 -0.30 -3.45 14.67
C ASP A 43 0.67 -2.79 15.67
N LEU A 44 1.12 -1.56 15.40
CA LEU A 44 1.95 -0.78 16.34
C LEU A 44 1.21 -0.50 17.65
N MET A 45 -0.06 -0.10 17.59
CA MET A 45 -0.85 0.18 18.80
C MET A 45 -1.05 -1.08 19.64
N LYS A 46 -1.31 -2.24 19.01
CA LYS A 46 -1.37 -3.53 19.71
C LYS A 46 -0.03 -3.89 20.34
N LEU A 47 1.08 -3.69 19.63
CA LEU A 47 2.42 -3.98 20.15
C LEU A 47 2.72 -3.13 21.39
N GLN A 48 2.38 -1.84 21.34
CA GLN A 48 2.59 -0.93 22.46
C GLN A 48 1.72 -1.28 23.67
N MET A 49 0.46 -1.68 23.46
CA MET A 49 -0.38 -2.19 24.55
C MET A 49 0.21 -3.44 25.20
N ARG A 50 0.79 -4.36 24.42
CA ARG A 50 1.43 -5.57 24.97
C ARG A 50 2.64 -5.24 25.83
N LEU A 51 3.42 -4.23 25.44
CA LEU A 51 4.52 -3.71 26.26
C LEU A 51 4.00 -3.10 27.57
N GLU A 52 2.95 -2.26 27.49
CA GLU A 52 2.34 -1.62 28.67
C GLU A 52 1.75 -2.64 29.66
N MET A 53 1.20 -3.75 29.16
CA MET A 53 0.70 -4.85 29.98
C MET A 53 1.82 -5.75 30.52
N GLY A 54 3.07 -5.54 30.11
CA GLY A 54 4.22 -6.36 30.51
C GLY A 54 4.21 -7.75 29.89
N GLU A 55 3.47 -7.97 28.80
CA GLU A 55 3.44 -9.25 28.07
C GLU A 55 4.71 -9.45 27.23
N ILE A 56 5.41 -8.36 26.88
CA ILE A 56 6.68 -8.35 26.17
C ILE A 56 7.65 -7.40 26.88
N ASP A 57 8.95 -7.65 26.72
CA ASP A 57 10.00 -6.75 27.19
C ASP A 57 10.41 -5.73 26.11
N ASP A 58 11.22 -4.74 26.48
CA ASP A 58 11.70 -3.70 25.57
C ASP A 58 12.48 -4.27 24.38
N ALA A 59 13.27 -5.31 24.60
CA ALA A 59 14.08 -5.93 23.55
C ALA A 59 13.19 -6.63 22.51
N GLU A 60 12.11 -7.25 22.96
CA GLU A 60 11.11 -7.91 22.13
C GLU A 60 10.22 -6.89 21.40
N TYR A 61 9.86 -5.80 22.07
CA TYR A 61 9.19 -4.66 21.45
C TYR A 61 10.01 -4.12 20.27
N VAL A 62 11.31 -3.83 20.47
CA VAL A 62 12.16 -3.28 19.40
C VAL A 62 12.28 -4.23 18.21
N ARG A 63 12.40 -5.55 18.45
CA ARG A 63 12.44 -6.54 17.35
C ARG A 63 11.14 -6.57 16.56
N GLN A 64 9.99 -6.59 17.24
CA GLN A 64 8.68 -6.65 16.57
C GLN A 64 8.33 -5.32 15.89
N GLU A 65 8.68 -4.18 16.50
CA GLU A 65 8.52 -2.86 15.92
C GLU A 65 9.33 -2.73 14.62
N ALA A 66 10.57 -3.21 14.61
CA ALA A 66 11.41 -3.22 13.42
C ALA A 66 10.76 -3.97 12.25
N GLU A 67 10.14 -5.12 12.50
CA GLU A 67 9.41 -5.89 11.48
C GLU A 67 8.18 -5.12 10.94
N ILE A 68 7.39 -4.51 11.82
CA ILE A 68 6.22 -3.71 11.43
C ILE A 68 6.66 -2.48 10.61
N MET A 69 7.72 -1.81 11.03
CA MET A 69 8.28 -0.65 10.35
C MET A 69 8.94 -1.01 9.01
N GLN A 70 9.42 -2.25 8.83
CA GLN A 70 9.87 -2.75 7.54
C GLN A 70 8.71 -2.92 6.56
N ARG A 71 7.56 -3.47 6.99
CA ARG A 71 6.34 -3.52 6.16
C ARG A 71 5.87 -2.13 5.74
N LEU A 72 6.02 -1.13 6.62
CA LEU A 72 5.70 0.27 6.30
C LEU A 72 6.61 0.86 5.23
N ARG A 73 7.89 0.49 5.20
CA ARG A 73 8.78 0.87 4.10
C ARG A 73 8.28 0.30 2.77
N ASP A 74 7.97 -0.98 2.72
CA ASP A 74 7.53 -1.64 1.49
C ASP A 74 6.29 -0.96 0.89
N VAL A 75 5.30 -0.66 1.74
CA VAL A 75 4.08 0.09 1.37
C VAL A 75 4.42 1.47 0.81
N ARG A 76 5.42 2.15 1.38
CA ARG A 76 5.83 3.49 0.93
C ARG A 76 6.65 3.45 -0.35
N GLU A 77 7.47 2.43 -0.55
CA GLU A 77 8.15 2.20 -1.83
C GLU A 77 7.12 1.97 -2.95
N TRP A 78 6.06 1.21 -2.67
CA TRP A 78 4.94 1.08 -3.61
C TRP A 78 4.28 2.43 -3.88
N ARG A 79 3.97 3.20 -2.83
CA ARG A 79 3.40 4.56 -2.94
C ARG A 79 4.27 5.47 -3.82
N GLU A 80 5.60 5.42 -3.66
CA GLU A 80 6.55 6.19 -4.45
C GLU A 80 6.60 5.72 -5.93
N LYS A 81 6.68 4.41 -6.19
CA LYS A 81 6.58 3.83 -7.55
C LYS A 81 5.29 4.25 -8.26
N PHE A 82 4.23 4.43 -7.48
CA PHE A 82 2.91 4.85 -7.93
C PHE A 82 2.76 6.37 -8.07
N GLY A 83 3.80 7.16 -7.79
CA GLY A 83 3.81 8.62 -7.91
C GLY A 83 2.97 9.34 -6.84
N MET A 84 2.69 8.68 -5.73
CA MET A 84 1.92 9.24 -4.62
C MET A 84 2.82 9.89 -3.57
N SER A 85 2.30 10.91 -2.88
CA SER A 85 3.05 11.60 -1.84
C SER A 85 3.24 10.71 -0.59
N THR A 86 4.48 10.39 -0.27
CA THR A 86 4.85 9.83 1.04
C THR A 86 5.00 10.98 2.05
N GLY A 87 3.90 11.45 2.63
CA GLY A 87 3.86 12.68 3.44
C GLY A 87 4.70 12.73 4.73
N ALA A 88 5.49 11.70 5.07
CA ALA A 88 6.13 11.57 6.39
C ALA A 88 7.61 11.16 6.35
N GLY A 89 8.43 11.73 5.46
CA GLY A 89 9.90 11.51 5.42
C GLY A 89 10.32 10.05 5.16
N PRO A 90 11.61 9.69 5.21
CA PRO A 90 12.05 8.29 5.10
C PRO A 90 11.70 7.49 6.37
N VAL A 91 11.21 6.25 6.20
CA VAL A 91 10.87 5.36 7.34
C VAL A 91 12.14 4.69 7.85
N ARG A 92 12.48 4.96 9.11
CA ARG A 92 13.62 4.35 9.81
C ARG A 92 13.19 3.07 10.52
N VAL A 93 14.04 2.05 10.49
CA VAL A 93 13.88 0.83 11.29
C VAL A 93 15.08 0.71 12.21
N ALA A 94 14.81 0.40 13.47
CA ALA A 94 15.84 0.07 14.42
C ALA A 94 16.65 -1.14 13.91
N GLY A 95 17.93 -0.93 13.61
CA GLY A 95 18.88 -1.97 13.19
C GLY A 95 19.06 -2.16 11.68
N SER A 96 18.38 -1.41 10.80
CA SER A 96 18.59 -1.52 9.33
C SER A 96 19.72 -0.64 8.78
N ASP A 97 20.24 0.29 9.57
CA ASP A 97 21.31 1.23 9.13
C ASP A 97 22.72 0.60 9.23
N ASP A 98 22.84 -0.64 9.73
CA ASP A 98 24.11 -1.34 9.94
C ASP A 98 24.49 -2.33 8.81
N THR A 99 23.70 -2.41 7.74
CA THR A 99 24.01 -3.28 6.58
C THR A 99 24.30 -2.44 5.35
N GLU A 100 25.55 -1.98 5.22
CA GLU A 100 26.14 -1.46 3.98
C GLU A 100 27.26 -2.40 3.51
#